data_AF-A0A8C2X4I0-F1
#
_entry.id   AF-A0A8C2X4I0-F1
#
_cell.length_a   1.000
_cell.length_b   1.000
_cell.length_c   1.000
_cell.angle_alpha   90.00
_cell.angle_beta   90.00
_cell.angle_gamma   90.00
#
_symmetry.space_group_name_H-M   'P 1'
#
loop_
_entity.id
_entity.type
_entity.pdbx_description
1 polymer ?
#
loop_
_entity_poly.entity_id
_entity_poly.type
_entity_poly.pdbx_seq_one_letter_code
_entity_poly.pdbx_strand_id
1 'polypeptide(L)'
;RVAGHMTSLSGFLPRNGLSLTLRLTPLSADSIPSITEDTAREAFALFASSKCCYSSAPVKDGVITSMDAFNTYRYRLETFTESRSTEWSHEPYNGQPVDAFSQPTPGPWDVSAKTPSFFMDDKQVMKVPYTSSMKPCHACVGMGRKPCKNCAGSGNVSKVHTPPIRIPFYHLCSPCNGSGMQYGGNQCLHCSGRGRTK
;
A
#
# COMPACT_ATOMS: atom_id res chain seq x y z
N ARG A 1 -14.24 2.28 -10.17
CA ARG A 1 -14.19 0.97 -9.48
C ARG A 1 -13.83 -0.16 -10.46
N VAL A 2 -13.34 -1.32 -10.00
CA VAL A 2 -12.39 -1.45 -8.87
C VAL A 2 -11.03 -1.03 -9.42
N ALA A 3 -10.41 0.00 -8.85
CA ALA A 3 -8.98 0.17 -9.04
C ALA A 3 -8.33 -0.39 -7.78
N GLY A 4 -7.79 -1.60 -7.88
CA GLY A 4 -7.12 -2.26 -6.78
C GLY A 4 -5.84 -1.50 -6.48
N HIS A 5 -5.80 -0.85 -5.32
CA HIS A 5 -4.56 -0.34 -4.77
C HIS A 5 -3.78 -1.52 -4.20
N MET A 6 -3.08 -2.25 -5.07
CA MET A 6 -2.30 -3.41 -4.66
C MET A 6 -1.00 -2.94 -4.02
N THR A 7 -1.02 -2.76 -2.71
CA THR A 7 0.22 -2.67 -1.92
C THR A 7 0.89 -4.04 -1.88
N SER A 8 1.53 -4.41 -2.99
CA SER A 8 2.83 -5.06 -2.87
C SER A 8 3.70 -4.14 -2.00
N LEU A 9 4.11 -4.67 -0.86
CA LEU A 9 5.54 -4.90 -0.67
C LEU A 9 5.79 -6.25 -1.36
N SER A 10 6.84 -6.41 -2.15
CA SER A 10 7.13 -7.69 -2.79
C SER A 10 8.53 -7.77 -3.38
N GLY A 11 9.22 -8.84 -3.01
CA GLY A 11 10.24 -9.49 -3.81
C GLY A 11 9.80 -10.95 -3.99
N PHE A 12 9.94 -11.46 -5.20
CA PHE A 12 9.26 -12.68 -5.62
C PHE A 12 10.22 -13.86 -5.55
N LEU A 13 10.00 -14.81 -4.63
CA LEU A 13 10.57 -16.16 -4.76
C LEU A 13 9.59 -16.99 -5.61
N PRO A 14 10.03 -17.61 -6.72
CA PRO A 14 9.15 -18.41 -7.57
C PRO A 14 8.60 -19.63 -6.80
N ARG A 15 7.35 -20.00 -7.07
CA ARG A 15 6.65 -21.15 -6.44
C ARG A 15 7.32 -22.51 -6.64
N ASN A 16 8.25 -22.63 -7.58
CA ASN A 16 9.04 -23.83 -7.75
C ASN A 16 10.09 -23.85 -6.64
N GLY A 17 10.05 -24.87 -5.78
CA GLY A 17 10.94 -25.04 -4.64
C GLY A 17 12.42 -25.10 -5.03
N LEU A 18 13.02 -23.93 -5.23
CA LEU A 18 14.45 -23.76 -5.27
C LEU A 18 14.95 -24.00 -3.86
N SER A 19 15.40 -25.23 -3.61
CA SER A 19 16.36 -25.50 -2.56
C SER A 19 17.48 -24.47 -2.71
N LEU A 20 17.55 -23.51 -1.79
CA LEU A 20 18.62 -22.52 -1.70
C LEU A 20 19.89 -23.25 -1.28
N THR A 21 20.41 -24.01 -2.23
CA THR A 21 21.62 -24.79 -2.13
C THR A 21 22.72 -23.76 -2.22
N LEU A 22 23.10 -23.21 -1.06
CA LEU A 22 24.24 -22.32 -0.89
C LEU A 22 25.48 -23.09 -1.35
N ARG A 23 25.76 -23.00 -2.65
CA ARG A 23 27.05 -23.33 -3.24
C ARG A 23 28.01 -22.24 -2.79
N LEU A 24 28.44 -22.36 -1.54
CA LEU A 24 29.71 -21.81 -1.10
C LEU A 24 30.74 -22.43 -2.04
N THR A 25 31.12 -21.70 -3.08
CA THR A 25 32.34 -22.02 -3.83
C THR A 25 33.45 -22.04 -2.79
N PRO A 26 34.15 -23.17 -2.59
CA PRO A 26 35.35 -23.13 -1.77
C PRO A 26 36.28 -22.14 -2.46
N LEU A 27 36.51 -20.99 -1.80
CA LEU A 27 37.74 -20.25 -2.02
C LEU A 27 38.85 -21.27 -1.87
N SER A 28 39.74 -21.35 -2.87
CA SER A 28 40.91 -22.21 -2.81
C SER A 28 41.57 -22.05 -1.46
N ALA A 29 41.82 -23.16 -0.76
CA ALA A 29 42.26 -23.16 0.64
C ALA A 29 43.64 -22.50 0.85
N ASP A 30 44.29 -22.13 -0.26
CA ASP A 30 45.72 -21.83 -0.38
C ASP A 30 46.10 -20.39 -0.02
N SER A 31 45.15 -19.52 0.36
CA SER A 31 45.47 -18.17 0.88
C SER A 31 44.38 -17.55 1.78
N ILE A 32 44.21 -18.06 3.00
CA ILE A 32 43.54 -17.28 4.05
C ILE A 32 44.50 -16.16 4.50
N PRO A 33 44.12 -14.87 4.43
CA PRO A 33 44.99 -13.79 4.84
C PRO A 33 45.21 -13.81 6.37
N SER A 34 46.42 -14.17 6.79
CA SER A 34 46.85 -14.12 8.18
C SER A 34 47.31 -12.70 8.58
N ILE A 35 46.93 -12.25 9.77
CA ILE A 35 47.51 -11.05 10.40
C ILE A 35 48.82 -11.41 11.13
N THR A 36 49.70 -10.43 11.33
CA THR A 36 50.91 -10.61 12.16
C THR A 36 50.55 -10.66 13.66
N GLU A 37 51.45 -11.19 14.47
CA GLU A 37 51.27 -11.25 15.93
C GLU A 37 51.08 -9.84 16.53
N ASP A 38 51.87 -8.85 16.07
CA ASP A 38 51.76 -7.46 16.53
C ASP A 38 50.36 -6.88 16.28
N THR A 39 49.80 -7.08 15.08
CA THR A 39 48.45 -6.64 14.74
C THR A 39 47.38 -7.38 15.55
N ALA A 40 47.57 -8.68 15.82
CA ALA A 40 46.66 -9.45 16.68
C ALA A 40 46.70 -8.94 18.13
N ARG A 41 47.90 -8.62 18.65
CA ARG A 41 48.14 -8.12 20.01
C ARG A 41 47.61 -6.70 20.19
N GLU A 42 47.78 -5.82 19.20
CA GLU A 42 47.18 -4.48 19.18
C GLU A 42 45.65 -4.55 19.14
N ALA A 43 45.07 -5.37 18.26
CA ALA A 43 43.62 -5.58 18.21
C ALA A 43 43.06 -6.13 19.54
N PHE A 44 43.80 -7.03 20.20
CA PHE A 44 43.43 -7.54 21.53
C PHE A 44 43.55 -6.46 22.62
N ALA A 45 44.55 -5.57 22.55
CA ALA A 45 44.69 -4.40 23.44
C ALA A 45 43.51 -3.42 23.31
N LEU A 46 43.11 -3.12 22.08
CA LEU A 46 41.94 -2.28 21.78
C LEU A 46 40.64 -2.94 22.26
N PHE A 47 40.48 -4.25 22.05
CA PHE A 47 39.32 -4.99 22.55
C PHE A 47 39.26 -4.98 24.09
N ALA A 48 40.37 -5.27 24.78
CA ALA A 48 40.43 -5.30 26.23
C ALA A 48 40.13 -3.92 26.84
N SER A 49 40.74 -2.85 26.31
CA SER A 49 40.48 -1.47 26.77
C SER A 49 39.06 -0.97 26.48
N SER A 50 38.37 -1.53 25.49
CA SER A 50 36.94 -1.26 25.23
C SER A 50 35.98 -1.80 26.31
N LYS A 51 36.46 -2.62 27.25
CA LYS A 51 35.65 -3.24 28.32
C LYS A 51 36.11 -2.72 29.68
N CYS A 52 35.18 -2.15 30.45
CA CYS A 52 35.39 -1.50 31.76
C CYS A 52 36.27 -2.25 32.76
N CYS A 53 36.31 -3.57 32.62
CA CYS A 53 36.55 -4.50 33.70
C CYS A 53 37.47 -5.65 33.23
N TYR A 54 38.07 -5.53 32.04
CA TYR A 54 39.07 -6.48 31.55
C TYR A 54 40.46 -5.99 31.95
N SER A 55 41.26 -6.87 32.55
CA SER A 55 42.66 -6.57 32.85
C SER A 55 43.47 -6.44 31.55
N SER A 56 44.48 -5.57 31.55
CA SER A 56 45.48 -5.51 30.46
C SER A 56 46.57 -6.58 30.58
N ALA A 57 46.65 -7.30 31.71
CA ALA A 57 47.66 -8.34 31.94
C ALA A 57 47.67 -9.44 30.85
N PRO A 58 46.54 -10.01 30.39
CA PRO A 58 46.57 -11.03 29.32
C PRO A 58 47.13 -10.53 27.99
N VAL A 59 47.10 -9.22 27.72
CA VAL A 59 47.64 -8.60 26.50
C VAL A 59 49.16 -8.43 26.59
N LYS A 60 49.65 -8.09 27.79
CA LYS A 60 51.07 -7.81 28.09
C LYS A 60 51.86 -9.09 28.37
N ASP A 61 51.34 -9.92 29.25
CA ASP A 61 52.02 -11.07 29.83
C ASP A 61 51.65 -12.38 29.11
N GLY A 62 50.64 -12.34 28.23
CA GLY A 62 50.18 -13.46 27.43
C GLY A 62 51.13 -13.79 26.27
N VAL A 63 51.62 -15.03 26.25
CA VAL A 63 52.39 -15.60 25.13
C VAL A 63 51.41 -16.20 24.11
N ILE A 64 51.53 -15.80 22.85
CA ILE A 64 50.74 -16.36 21.76
C ILE A 64 51.46 -17.63 21.28
N THR A 65 50.83 -18.79 21.45
CA THR A 65 51.45 -20.10 21.15
C THR A 65 51.19 -20.60 19.73
N SER A 66 50.11 -20.13 19.11
CA SER A 66 49.70 -20.48 17.75
C SER A 66 48.77 -19.39 17.19
N MET A 67 48.74 -19.22 15.87
CA MET A 67 47.88 -18.26 15.17
C MET A 67 47.29 -18.93 13.92
N ASP A 68 46.14 -19.56 14.09
CA ASP A 68 45.41 -20.21 13.00
C ASP A 68 44.38 -19.24 12.41
N ALA A 69 44.48 -18.98 11.09
CA ALA A 69 43.56 -18.10 10.39
C ALA A 69 42.34 -18.89 9.88
N PHE A 70 41.13 -18.46 10.25
CA PHE A 70 39.88 -19.12 9.87
C PHE A 70 38.96 -18.20 9.06
N ASN A 71 38.39 -18.74 7.98
CA ASN A 71 37.35 -18.05 7.21
C ASN A 71 36.04 -17.99 8.01
N THR A 72 35.56 -16.78 8.31
CA THR A 72 34.24 -16.57 8.95
C THR A 72 33.24 -16.07 7.91
N TYR A 73 32.21 -16.87 7.63
CA TYR A 73 31.14 -16.48 6.69
C TYR A 73 30.01 -15.74 7.41
N ARG A 74 29.75 -14.48 7.04
CA ARG A 74 28.59 -13.72 7.51
C ARG A 74 27.53 -13.66 6.41
N TYR A 75 26.51 -14.51 6.52
CA TYR A 75 25.35 -14.46 5.63
C TYR A 75 24.26 -13.52 6.17
N ARG A 76 23.45 -12.97 5.26
CA ARG A 76 22.24 -12.20 5.57
C ARG A 76 21.10 -12.81 4.74
N LEU A 77 20.09 -13.35 5.41
CA LEU A 77 18.88 -13.84 4.77
C LEU A 77 17.90 -12.68 4.64
N GLU A 78 17.59 -12.29 3.42
CA GLU A 78 16.54 -11.32 3.12
C GLU A 78 15.35 -12.06 2.53
N THR A 79 14.30 -12.22 3.33
CA THR A 79 13.02 -12.77 2.88
C THR A 79 12.14 -11.64 2.37
N PHE A 80 11.68 -11.77 1.15
CA PHE A 80 10.71 -10.85 0.57
C PHE A 80 9.36 -11.56 0.48
N THR A 81 8.29 -10.84 0.80
CA THR A 81 6.92 -11.36 0.83
C THR A 81 6.03 -10.47 -0.03
N GLU A 82 5.15 -11.05 -0.83
CA GLU A 82 4.13 -10.28 -1.56
C GLU A 82 2.81 -10.22 -0.79
N SER A 83 2.21 -9.02 -0.68
CA SER A 83 0.84 -8.83 -0.22
C SER A 83 -0.06 -8.24 -1.31
N ARG A 84 -1.31 -8.69 -1.39
CA ARG A 84 -2.32 -8.20 -2.34
C ARG A 84 -3.59 -7.77 -1.61
N SER A 85 -4.10 -6.60 -1.96
CA SER A 85 -5.31 -6.00 -1.39
C SER A 85 -6.18 -5.38 -2.49
N THR A 86 -7.47 -5.21 -2.21
CA THR A 86 -8.46 -4.70 -3.17
C THR A 86 -9.32 -3.61 -2.53
N GLU A 87 -9.40 -2.44 -3.18
CA GLU A 87 -10.12 -1.27 -2.67
C GLU A 87 -11.02 -0.62 -3.72
N TRP A 88 -12.03 0.13 -3.27
CA TRP A 88 -12.97 0.82 -4.15
C TRP A 88 -12.51 2.23 -4.53
N SER A 89 -11.90 2.38 -5.71
CA SER A 89 -11.69 3.70 -6.34
C SER A 89 -12.91 4.20 -7.11
N HIS A 90 -13.15 5.52 -7.15
CA HIS A 90 -14.31 6.16 -7.80
C HIS A 90 -13.87 7.28 -8.76
N GLU A 91 -14.37 7.26 -10.01
CA GLU A 91 -14.07 8.28 -11.02
C GLU A 91 -15.34 8.81 -11.72
N PRO A 92 -15.33 10.02 -12.33
CA PRO A 92 -16.41 10.49 -13.19
C PRO A 92 -16.63 9.55 -14.38
N TYR A 93 -17.88 9.14 -14.64
CA TYR A 93 -18.19 8.28 -15.79
C TYR A 93 -18.13 9.07 -17.10
N ASN A 94 -17.06 8.90 -17.89
CA ASN A 94 -16.84 9.68 -19.10
C ASN A 94 -17.40 9.04 -20.38
N GLY A 95 -18.12 7.92 -20.29
CA GLY A 95 -18.61 7.14 -21.43
C GLY A 95 -17.75 5.93 -21.77
N GLN A 96 -16.75 5.59 -20.94
CA GLN A 96 -15.91 4.41 -21.15
C GLN A 96 -16.73 3.11 -20.98
N PRO A 97 -16.44 2.04 -21.73
CA PRO A 97 -17.15 0.76 -21.56
C PRO A 97 -17.07 0.24 -20.12
N VAL A 98 -18.16 -0.42 -19.71
CA VAL A 98 -18.37 -1.00 -18.38
C VAL A 98 -18.25 -2.52 -18.54
N ASP A 99 -17.28 -3.11 -17.87
CA ASP A 99 -16.91 -4.53 -18.00
C ASP A 99 -17.50 -5.42 -16.88
N ALA A 100 -18.33 -4.87 -15.98
CA ALA A 100 -19.00 -5.66 -14.95
C ALA A 100 -19.75 -6.86 -15.54
N PHE A 101 -19.52 -8.04 -14.95
CA PHE A 101 -20.20 -9.30 -15.26
C PHE A 101 -19.96 -9.84 -16.69
N SER A 102 -19.03 -9.29 -17.48
CA SER A 102 -18.67 -9.92 -18.77
C SER A 102 -17.93 -11.26 -18.60
N GLN A 103 -17.26 -11.44 -17.46
CA GLN A 103 -16.61 -12.67 -17.01
C GLN A 103 -16.65 -12.73 -15.46
N PRO A 104 -16.38 -13.89 -14.83
CA PRO A 104 -16.16 -13.96 -13.39
C PRO A 104 -15.05 -13.01 -12.92
N THR A 105 -15.24 -12.39 -11.75
CA THR A 105 -14.20 -11.55 -11.14
C THR A 105 -12.99 -12.40 -10.75
N PRO A 106 -11.77 -12.08 -11.21
CA PRO A 106 -10.56 -12.80 -10.82
C PRO A 106 -10.24 -12.62 -9.34
N GLY A 107 -9.63 -13.64 -8.71
CA GLY A 107 -9.06 -13.52 -7.38
C GLY A 107 -7.80 -12.64 -7.39
N PRO A 108 -7.32 -12.16 -6.22
CA PRO A 108 -6.18 -11.25 -6.15
C PRO A 108 -4.91 -11.78 -6.82
N TRP A 109 -4.70 -13.10 -6.82
CA TRP A 109 -3.54 -13.77 -7.42
C TRP A 109 -3.70 -14.09 -8.92
N ASP A 110 -4.92 -14.11 -9.43
CA ASP A 110 -5.21 -14.35 -10.86
C ASP A 110 -5.01 -13.08 -11.70
N VAL A 111 -4.85 -11.93 -11.04
CA VAL A 111 -4.56 -10.64 -11.67
C VAL A 111 -3.07 -10.52 -11.97
N SER A 112 -2.72 -10.32 -13.25
CA SER A 112 -1.34 -10.25 -13.74
C SER A 112 -0.61 -8.96 -13.35
N ALA A 113 0.06 -8.97 -12.20
CA ALA A 113 0.99 -7.91 -11.81
C ALA A 113 2.30 -7.97 -12.64
N LYS A 114 3.01 -6.84 -12.73
CA LYS A 114 4.34 -6.79 -13.34
C LYS A 114 5.35 -7.39 -12.36
N THR A 115 6.31 -8.18 -12.82
CA THR A 115 7.41 -8.66 -11.96
C THR A 115 8.27 -7.48 -11.50
N PRO A 116 8.48 -7.28 -10.18
CA PRO A 116 9.36 -6.24 -9.66
C PRO A 116 10.83 -6.59 -9.90
N SER A 117 11.72 -5.61 -9.73
CA SER A 117 13.17 -5.87 -9.68
C SER A 117 13.52 -6.66 -8.41
N PHE A 118 14.43 -7.63 -8.54
CA PHE A 118 14.89 -8.43 -7.40
C PHE A 118 15.52 -7.55 -6.31
N PHE A 119 15.26 -7.89 -5.04
CA PHE A 119 15.79 -7.22 -3.86
C PHE A 119 15.44 -5.73 -3.72
N MET A 120 14.36 -5.27 -4.36
CA MET A 120 13.86 -3.90 -4.24
C MET A 120 12.35 -3.87 -3.94
N ASP A 121 11.94 -2.97 -3.05
CA ASP A 121 10.52 -2.71 -2.79
C ASP A 121 9.85 -2.03 -4.00
N ASP A 122 8.68 -2.54 -4.39
CA ASP A 122 7.85 -2.00 -5.47
C ASP A 122 6.36 -2.08 -5.09
N LYS A 123 5.56 -1.13 -5.59
CA LYS A 123 4.13 -0.98 -5.28
C LYS A 123 3.34 -0.68 -6.56
N GLN A 124 2.35 -1.51 -6.88
CA GLN A 124 1.64 -1.45 -8.16
C GLN A 124 0.14 -1.21 -7.99
N VAL A 125 -0.39 -0.20 -8.68
CA VAL A 125 -1.83 0.12 -8.65
C VAL A 125 -2.45 -0.33 -9.95
N MET A 126 -3.44 -1.22 -9.90
CA MET A 126 -4.01 -1.78 -11.12
C MET A 126 -5.52 -2.03 -11.03
N LYS A 127 -6.21 -1.83 -12.15
CA LYS A 127 -7.65 -2.10 -12.24
C LYS A 127 -7.89 -3.61 -12.21
N VAL A 128 -8.79 -4.07 -11.36
CA VAL A 128 -9.23 -5.48 -11.39
C VAL A 128 -10.17 -5.66 -12.59
N PRO A 129 -9.87 -6.59 -13.53
CA PRO A 129 -10.73 -6.84 -14.70
C PRO A 129 -12.17 -7.19 -14.30
N TYR A 130 -13.14 -6.82 -15.15
CA TYR A 130 -14.55 -7.23 -15.04
C TYR A 130 -15.30 -6.75 -13.79
N THR A 131 -14.77 -5.74 -13.09
CA THR A 131 -15.34 -5.19 -11.84
C THR A 131 -15.90 -3.77 -11.97
N SER A 132 -15.75 -3.10 -13.12
CA SER A 132 -16.17 -1.70 -13.22
C SER A 132 -17.66 -1.57 -13.43
N SER A 133 -18.31 -0.71 -12.64
CA SER A 133 -19.77 -0.57 -12.63
C SER A 133 -20.18 0.90 -12.61
N MET A 134 -21.10 1.32 -13.48
CA MET A 134 -21.75 2.62 -13.34
C MET A 134 -22.63 2.67 -12.09
N LYS A 135 -22.51 3.74 -11.30
CA LYS A 135 -23.41 4.06 -10.17
C LYS A 135 -23.78 5.56 -10.20
N PRO A 136 -24.95 5.95 -9.66
CA PRO A 136 -25.24 7.36 -9.41
C PRO A 136 -24.16 7.95 -8.49
N CYS A 137 -23.72 9.17 -8.80
CA CYS A 137 -22.74 9.87 -8.00
C CYS A 137 -23.33 10.20 -6.62
N HIS A 138 -22.69 9.73 -5.55
CA HIS A 138 -23.18 9.92 -4.18
C HIS A 138 -23.30 11.40 -3.79
N ALA A 139 -22.39 12.26 -4.27
CA ALA A 139 -22.31 13.67 -3.89
C ALA A 139 -23.40 14.57 -4.52
N CYS A 140 -24.10 14.08 -5.55
CA CYS A 140 -25.23 14.76 -6.17
C CYS A 140 -26.48 13.86 -6.31
N VAL A 141 -26.46 12.66 -5.75
CA VAL A 141 -27.56 11.67 -5.81
C VAL A 141 -28.05 11.44 -7.24
N GLY A 142 -27.14 11.38 -8.21
CA GLY A 142 -27.48 11.23 -9.64
C GLY A 142 -27.80 12.52 -10.40
N MET A 143 -28.05 13.65 -9.73
CA MET A 143 -28.60 14.89 -10.34
C MET A 143 -27.57 15.75 -11.10
N GLY A 144 -26.28 15.43 -11.05
CA GLY A 144 -25.22 16.22 -11.69
C GLY A 144 -24.87 17.56 -11.02
N ARG A 145 -25.72 18.07 -10.13
CA ARG A 145 -25.47 19.25 -9.27
C ARG A 145 -25.83 18.92 -7.82
N LYS A 146 -25.27 19.63 -6.84
CA LYS A 146 -25.53 19.32 -5.42
C LYS A 146 -26.96 19.71 -5.01
N PRO A 147 -27.77 18.80 -4.43
CA PRO A 147 -29.12 19.12 -3.97
C PRO A 147 -29.10 20.08 -2.77
N CYS A 148 -30.12 20.92 -2.66
CA CYS A 148 -30.34 21.79 -1.52
C CYS A 148 -30.57 20.96 -0.25
N LYS A 149 -29.80 21.25 0.81
CA LYS A 149 -29.87 20.49 2.07
C LYS A 149 -31.22 20.63 2.78
N ASN A 150 -31.92 21.75 2.59
CA ASN A 150 -33.14 22.09 3.32
C ASN A 150 -34.41 21.42 2.76
N CYS A 151 -34.43 21.06 1.47
CA CYS A 151 -35.54 20.33 0.83
C CYS A 151 -35.11 18.97 0.24
N ALA A 152 -33.87 18.54 0.48
CA ALA A 152 -33.28 17.31 -0.05
C ALA A 152 -33.40 17.13 -1.58
N GLY A 153 -33.44 18.23 -2.35
CA GLY A 153 -33.64 18.21 -3.80
C GLY A 153 -35.09 18.48 -4.25
N SER A 154 -36.07 18.42 -3.36
CA SER A 154 -37.51 18.46 -3.71
C SER A 154 -38.05 19.83 -4.14
N GLY A 155 -37.28 20.90 -3.93
CA GLY A 155 -37.70 22.29 -4.20
C GLY A 155 -38.74 22.86 -3.22
N ASN A 156 -39.53 22.02 -2.56
CA ASN A 156 -40.49 22.36 -1.52
C ASN A 156 -40.11 21.77 -0.15
N VAL A 157 -40.72 22.28 0.91
CA VAL A 157 -40.68 21.71 2.26
C VAL A 157 -42.11 21.53 2.77
N SER A 158 -42.39 20.41 3.42
CA SER A 158 -43.64 20.20 4.14
C SER A 158 -43.53 20.77 5.55
N LYS A 159 -44.55 21.51 5.98
CA LYS A 159 -44.81 21.72 7.41
C LYS A 159 -46.08 20.98 7.78
N VAL A 160 -45.99 20.19 8.84
CA VAL A 160 -47.15 19.63 9.52
C VAL A 160 -47.62 20.66 10.53
N HIS A 161 -48.84 21.14 10.38
CA HIS A 161 -49.46 21.95 11.44
C HIS A 161 -49.74 21.07 12.66
N THR A 162 -49.54 21.64 13.85
CA THR A 162 -49.98 21.06 15.13
C THR A 162 -51.50 20.79 15.10
N PRO A 163 -52.00 19.83 15.91
CA PRO A 163 -53.41 19.43 15.91
C PRO A 163 -54.38 20.62 16.07
N PRO A 164 -55.62 20.53 15.55
CA PRO A 164 -56.35 19.29 15.27
C PRO A 164 -56.21 18.69 13.87
N ILE A 165 -55.78 19.45 12.86
CA ILE A 165 -55.80 19.01 11.45
C ILE A 165 -54.37 18.77 10.93
N ARG A 166 -53.97 17.49 10.83
CA ARG A 166 -52.66 17.07 10.31
C ARG A 166 -52.59 17.04 8.77
N ILE A 167 -53.06 18.09 8.09
CA ILE A 167 -52.88 18.22 6.64
C ILE A 167 -51.46 18.75 6.38
N PRO A 168 -50.61 18.04 5.61
CA PRO A 168 -49.29 18.54 5.24
C PRO A 168 -49.44 19.68 4.22
N PHE A 169 -49.04 20.89 4.60
CA PHE A 169 -48.97 22.01 3.67
C PHE A 169 -47.54 22.14 3.14
N TYR A 170 -47.40 22.15 1.81
CA TYR A 170 -46.12 22.29 1.12
C TYR A 170 -45.92 23.75 0.71
N HIS A 171 -44.70 24.25 0.89
CA HIS A 171 -44.30 25.58 0.42
C HIS A 171 -42.92 25.52 -0.21
N LEU A 172 -42.63 26.49 -1.10
CA LEU A 172 -41.34 26.62 -1.76
C LEU A 172 -40.21 26.72 -0.73
N CYS A 173 -39.14 25.97 -0.95
CA CYS A 173 -37.96 25.99 -0.10
C CYS A 173 -37.22 27.31 -0.32
N SER A 174 -37.45 28.29 0.56
CA SER A 174 -36.86 29.63 0.51
C SER A 174 -35.34 29.62 0.24
N PRO A 175 -34.49 28.81 0.93
CA PRO A 175 -33.04 28.73 0.66
C PRO A 175 -32.61 28.37 -0.77
N CYS A 176 -33.47 27.76 -1.59
CA CYS A 176 -33.20 27.48 -3.00
C CYS A 176 -34.23 28.08 -3.96
N ASN A 177 -35.14 28.93 -3.46
CA ASN A 177 -36.28 29.50 -4.18
C ASN A 177 -37.00 28.51 -5.12
N GLY A 178 -37.36 27.32 -4.60
CA GLY A 178 -38.04 26.30 -5.41
C GLY A 178 -37.15 25.42 -6.31
N SER A 179 -35.91 25.83 -6.62
CA SER A 179 -35.05 25.13 -7.59
C SER A 179 -34.58 23.72 -7.16
N GLY A 180 -34.69 23.38 -5.87
CA GLY A 180 -34.20 22.12 -5.31
C GLY A 180 -32.67 22.04 -5.17
N MET A 181 -31.90 22.97 -5.72
CA MET A 181 -30.43 22.88 -5.80
C MET A 181 -29.73 23.90 -4.88
N GLN A 182 -28.44 23.69 -4.61
CA GLN A 182 -27.66 24.66 -3.84
C GLN A 182 -27.43 25.95 -4.65
N TYR A 183 -27.54 27.09 -3.97
CA TYR A 183 -27.27 28.41 -4.56
C TYR A 183 -25.84 28.46 -5.11
N GLY A 184 -25.65 29.10 -6.27
CA GLY A 184 -24.37 29.09 -6.98
C GLY A 184 -24.17 27.93 -7.97
N GLY A 185 -25.14 27.02 -8.14
CA GLY A 185 -25.43 26.30 -9.40
C GLY A 185 -24.37 25.37 -10.02
N ASN A 186 -23.16 25.30 -9.44
CA ASN A 186 -22.01 24.67 -10.06
C ASN A 186 -22.17 23.16 -10.24
N GLN A 187 -21.62 22.67 -11.34
CA GLN A 187 -21.56 21.25 -11.68
C GLN A 187 -20.92 20.46 -10.53
N CYS A 188 -21.45 19.27 -10.22
CA CYS A 188 -20.92 18.44 -9.16
C CYS A 188 -19.50 17.99 -9.51
N LEU A 189 -18.50 18.57 -8.82
CA LEU A 189 -17.07 18.30 -9.05
C LEU A 189 -16.70 16.81 -8.98
N HIS A 190 -17.41 16.02 -8.15
CA HIS A 190 -17.16 14.58 -8.01
C HIS A 190 -17.52 13.77 -9.27
N CYS A 191 -18.40 14.28 -10.15
CA CYS A 191 -18.79 13.60 -11.39
C CYS A 191 -18.71 14.50 -12.62
N SER A 192 -18.03 15.64 -12.51
CA SER A 192 -17.93 16.69 -13.53
C SER A 192 -19.28 17.00 -14.19
N GLY A 193 -20.33 17.19 -13.37
CA GLY A 193 -21.68 17.50 -13.85
C GLY A 193 -22.51 16.32 -14.38
N ARG A 194 -21.91 15.14 -14.63
CA ARG A 194 -22.56 14.02 -15.33
C ARG A 194 -23.55 13.20 -14.49
N GLY A 195 -23.60 13.41 -13.18
CA GLY A 195 -24.44 12.66 -12.24
C GLY A 195 -24.02 11.21 -11.99
N ARG A 196 -23.03 10.66 -12.73
CA ARG A 196 -22.62 9.25 -12.65
C ARG A 196 -21.12 9.11 -12.37
N THR A 197 -20.79 8.08 -11.60
CA THR A 197 -19.42 7.66 -11.30
C THR A 197 -19.21 6.19 -11.67
N LYS A 198 -17.98 5.81 -11.98
CA LYS A 198 -17.52 4.46 -12.27
C LYS A 198 -16.73 3.88 -11.11
#